data_AF-A0A3D5SJ63-F1
#
_entry.id   AF-A0A3D5SJ63-F1
#
_cell.length_a   1.000
_cell.length_b   1.000
_cell.length_c   1.000
_cell.angle_alpha   90.00
_cell.angle_beta   90.00
_cell.angle_gamma   90.00
#
_symmetry.space_group_name_H-M   'P 1'
#
loop_
_entity.id
_entity.type
_entity.pdbx_description
1 polymer ?
#
loop_
_entity_poly.entity_id
_entity_poly.type
_entity_poly.pdbx_seq_one_letter_code
_entity_poly.pdbx_strand_id
1 'polypeptide(L)'
;MTIDEMQLEPVAKTAATVLKNNWPNLEFTSGRRTVRQQAHAMAANIVGLNDRQWIEKTYLAGAPLQAWVNQHPEAATVDAITDGLEQTMNAMPEEDLLKISRHLTGRAFDIRPVILNSKVIKADILKLPGLHRFLDHEGGHVRWHAQFS
;
A
#
# COMPACT_ATOMS: atom_id res chain seq x y z
N MET A 1 0.98 5.25 -13.71
CA MET A 1 -0.28 5.99 -13.48
C MET A 1 0.01 7.48 -13.44
N THR A 2 -0.93 8.32 -13.86
CA THR A 2 -0.91 9.77 -13.69
C THR A 2 -1.35 10.16 -12.28
N ILE A 3 -1.11 11.41 -11.88
CA ILE A 3 -1.54 11.90 -10.56
C ILE A 3 -3.07 11.91 -10.44
N ASP A 4 -3.78 12.20 -11.52
CA ASP A 4 -5.25 12.20 -11.51
C ASP A 4 -5.82 10.78 -11.44
N GLU A 5 -5.19 9.80 -12.12
CA GLU A 5 -5.55 8.39 -12.02
C GLU A 5 -5.39 7.82 -10.61
N MET A 6 -4.49 8.38 -9.81
CA MET A 6 -4.27 7.93 -8.43
C MET A 6 -5.38 8.34 -7.46
N GLN A 7 -6.28 9.26 -7.84
CA GLN A 7 -7.42 9.70 -7.02
C GLN A 7 -7.04 10.04 -5.56
N LEU A 8 -5.90 10.72 -5.40
CA LEU A 8 -5.32 11.04 -4.10
C LEU A 8 -6.10 12.15 -3.38
N GLU A 9 -6.10 12.08 -2.05
CA GLU A 9 -6.51 13.19 -1.20
C GLU A 9 -5.58 14.40 -1.38
N PRO A 10 -6.05 15.64 -1.10
CA PRO A 10 -5.31 16.87 -1.41
C PRO A 10 -3.87 16.90 -0.91
N VAL A 11 -3.60 16.40 0.30
CA VAL A 11 -2.25 16.34 0.88
C VAL A 11 -1.32 15.44 0.07
N ALA A 12 -1.76 14.23 -0.27
CA ALA A 12 -0.98 13.28 -1.05
C ALA A 12 -0.86 13.72 -2.52
N LYS A 13 -1.90 14.33 -3.09
CA LYS A 13 -1.87 14.91 -4.45
C LYS A 13 -0.82 16.02 -4.56
N THR A 14 -0.76 16.90 -3.56
CA THR A 14 0.25 17.97 -3.49
C THR A 14 1.66 17.38 -3.44
N ALA A 15 1.89 16.41 -2.55
CA ALA A 15 3.17 15.73 -2.44
C ALA A 15 3.58 15.00 -3.73
N ALA A 16 2.64 14.28 -4.38
CA ALA A 16 2.89 13.61 -5.65
C ALA A 16 3.27 14.61 -6.76
N THR A 17 2.63 15.78 -6.80
CA THR A 17 2.94 16.85 -7.75
C THR A 17 4.35 17.38 -7.55
N VAL A 18 4.73 17.70 -6.30
CA VAL A 18 6.09 18.15 -5.95
C VAL A 18 7.12 17.11 -6.36
N LEU A 19 6.89 15.83 -6.03
CA LEU A 19 7.82 14.76 -6.36
C LEU A 19 7.98 14.59 -7.88
N LYS A 20 6.87 14.63 -8.63
CA LYS A 20 6.88 14.47 -10.10
C LYS A 20 7.56 15.65 -10.81
N ASN A 21 7.43 16.86 -10.27
CA ASN A 21 8.15 18.03 -10.79
C ASN A 21 9.66 17.91 -10.60
N ASN A 22 10.11 17.42 -9.45
CA ASN A 22 11.53 17.21 -9.17
C ASN A 22 12.09 15.99 -9.93
N TRP A 23 11.28 14.97 -10.14
CA TRP A 23 11.66 13.71 -10.76
C TRP A 23 10.64 13.24 -11.81
N PRO A 24 10.65 13.85 -13.02
CA PRO A 24 9.63 13.60 -14.04
C PRO A 24 9.53 12.15 -14.50
N ASN A 25 10.61 11.37 -14.39
CA ASN A 25 10.67 9.98 -14.83
C ASN A 25 10.24 8.98 -13.75
N LEU A 26 9.90 9.41 -12.53
CA LEU A 26 9.39 8.49 -11.52
C LEU A 26 8.00 7.97 -11.91
N GLU A 27 7.81 6.67 -11.74
CA GLU A 27 6.56 6.00 -12.03
C GLU A 27 5.79 5.74 -10.75
N PHE A 28 4.59 6.30 -10.65
CA PHE A 28 3.63 5.89 -9.64
C PHE A 28 2.98 4.58 -10.05
N THR A 29 2.98 3.63 -9.12
CA THR A 29 2.48 2.26 -9.31
C THR A 29 1.17 2.00 -8.59
N SER A 30 0.80 2.86 -7.63
CA SER A 30 -0.50 2.82 -6.98
C SER A 30 -0.86 4.18 -6.37
N GLY A 31 -2.15 4.38 -6.10
CA GLY A 31 -2.71 5.53 -5.39
C GLY A 31 -3.82 5.08 -4.46
N ARG A 32 -4.97 5.75 -4.48
CA ARG A 32 -6.17 5.30 -3.77
C ARG A 32 -6.57 3.90 -4.24
N ARG A 33 -6.94 3.04 -3.29
CA ARG A 33 -7.44 1.69 -3.55
C ARG A 33 -8.86 1.53 -3.03
N THR A 34 -9.67 0.79 -3.77
CA THR A 34 -10.90 0.19 -3.24
C THR A 34 -10.55 -0.92 -2.24
N VAL A 35 -11.54 -1.39 -1.48
CA VAL A 35 -11.37 -2.56 -0.58
C VAL A 35 -10.84 -3.76 -1.36
N ARG A 36 -11.46 -4.12 -2.49
CA ARG A 36 -11.00 -5.22 -3.35
C ARG A 36 -9.56 -5.05 -3.83
N GLN A 37 -9.18 -3.85 -4.26
CA GLN A 37 -7.81 -3.58 -4.72
C GLN A 37 -6.80 -3.72 -3.57
N GLN A 38 -7.16 -3.29 -2.36
CA GLN A 38 -6.30 -3.45 -1.19
C GLN A 38 -6.21 -4.93 -0.76
N ALA A 39 -7.32 -5.66 -0.72
CA ALA A 39 -7.36 -7.09 -0.47
C ALA A 39 -6.51 -7.88 -1.49
N HIS A 40 -6.62 -7.53 -2.77
CA HIS A 40 -5.82 -8.13 -3.84
C HIS A 40 -4.33 -7.85 -3.67
N ALA A 41 -3.94 -6.62 -3.29
CA ALA A 41 -2.54 -6.30 -3.04
C ALA A 41 -1.96 -7.13 -1.88
N MET A 42 -2.74 -7.37 -0.82
CA MET A 42 -2.35 -8.23 0.28
C MET A 42 -2.23 -9.70 -0.14
N ALA A 43 -3.21 -10.20 -0.88
CA ALA A 43 -3.22 -11.57 -1.40
C ALA A 43 -2.03 -11.83 -2.33
N ALA A 44 -1.73 -10.89 -3.24
CA ALA A 44 -0.58 -10.97 -4.13
C ALA A 44 0.75 -11.04 -3.38
N ASN A 45 0.86 -10.36 -2.22
CA ASN A 45 2.05 -10.46 -1.37
C ASN A 45 2.14 -11.81 -0.67
N ILE A 46 1.05 -12.30 -0.09
CA ILE A 46 1.04 -13.63 0.55
C ILE A 46 1.50 -14.71 -0.43
N VAL A 47 0.91 -14.73 -1.63
CA VAL A 47 1.21 -15.75 -2.66
C VAL A 47 2.59 -15.53 -3.27
N GLY A 48 2.89 -14.30 -3.71
CA GLY A 48 4.14 -14.00 -4.41
C GLY A 48 5.39 -14.15 -3.52
N LEU A 49 5.24 -13.99 -2.21
CA LEU A 49 6.31 -14.17 -1.24
C LEU A 49 6.30 -15.56 -0.59
N ASN A 50 5.29 -16.38 -0.88
CA ASN A 50 5.04 -17.65 -0.21
C ASN A 50 5.07 -17.51 1.33
N ASP A 51 4.47 -16.44 1.86
CA ASP A 51 4.44 -16.11 3.29
C ASP A 51 3.00 -15.89 3.76
N ARG A 52 2.39 -16.94 4.31
CA ARG A 52 1.02 -16.87 4.86
C ARG A 52 0.91 -16.00 6.12
N GLN A 53 2.02 -15.72 6.78
CA GLN A 53 2.10 -14.86 7.97
C GLN A 53 2.47 -13.41 7.60
N TRP A 54 2.36 -13.04 6.32
CA TRP A 54 2.79 -11.73 5.87
C TRP A 54 1.94 -10.57 6.43
N ILE A 55 0.63 -10.79 6.64
CA ILE A 55 -0.27 -9.74 7.14
C ILE A 55 0.08 -9.35 8.58
N GLU A 56 0.29 -10.32 9.49
CA GLU A 56 0.69 -10.03 10.88
C GLU A 56 2.01 -9.28 10.99
N LYS A 57 2.94 -9.51 10.05
CA LYS A 57 4.25 -8.83 10.02
C LYS A 57 4.16 -7.41 9.47
N THR A 58 3.12 -7.10 8.70
CA THR A 58 3.05 -5.87 7.90
C THR A 58 2.02 -4.87 8.44
N TYR A 59 0.86 -5.34 8.89
CA TYR A 59 -0.27 -4.47 9.25
C TYR A 59 -0.55 -4.47 10.74
N LEU A 60 -0.49 -3.28 11.35
CA LEU A 60 -0.83 -3.09 12.77
C LEU A 60 -2.28 -3.50 13.10
N ALA A 61 -3.22 -3.20 12.20
CA ALA A 61 -4.63 -3.56 12.33
C ALA A 61 -5.02 -4.84 11.56
N GLY A 62 -4.04 -5.67 11.17
CA GLY A 62 -4.24 -6.83 10.29
C GLY A 62 -4.78 -8.09 10.97
N ALA A 63 -5.00 -8.11 12.29
CA ALA A 63 -5.30 -9.34 13.02
C ALA A 63 -6.52 -10.11 12.50
N PRO A 64 -7.68 -9.48 12.19
CA PRO A 64 -8.82 -10.22 11.63
C PRO A 64 -8.53 -10.80 10.24
N LEU A 65 -7.75 -10.09 9.42
CA LEU A 65 -7.35 -10.55 8.08
C LEU A 65 -6.39 -11.73 8.17
N GLN A 66 -5.42 -11.67 9.08
CA GLN A 66 -4.52 -12.79 9.34
C GLN A 66 -5.29 -14.01 9.87
N ALA A 67 -6.27 -13.79 10.76
CA ALA A 67 -7.11 -14.88 11.27
C ALA A 67 -7.87 -15.57 10.13
N TRP A 68 -8.41 -14.81 9.16
CA TRP A 68 -9.03 -15.38 7.97
C TRP A 68 -8.05 -16.25 7.18
N VAL A 69 -6.85 -15.75 6.88
CA VAL A 69 -5.81 -16.52 6.14
C VAL A 69 -5.43 -17.81 6.88
N ASN A 70 -5.36 -17.77 8.20
CA ASN A 70 -5.00 -18.93 9.02
C ASN A 70 -6.11 -20.00 9.05
N GLN A 71 -7.37 -19.58 9.00
CA GLN A 71 -8.54 -20.47 9.02
C GLN A 71 -8.86 -21.09 7.65
N HIS A 72 -8.30 -20.54 6.56
CA HIS A 72 -8.54 -20.99 5.19
C HIS A 72 -7.23 -21.43 4.51
N PRO A 73 -6.54 -22.47 5.01
CA PRO A 73 -5.27 -22.94 4.44
C PRO A 73 -5.40 -23.42 2.98
N GLU A 74 -6.59 -23.83 2.55
CA GLU A 74 -6.90 -24.23 1.18
C GLU A 74 -6.94 -23.05 0.19
N ALA A 75 -7.15 -21.82 0.66
CA ALA A 75 -7.08 -20.62 -0.18
C ALA A 75 -5.62 -20.33 -0.55
N ALA A 76 -5.18 -20.86 -1.69
CA ALA A 76 -3.78 -20.79 -2.14
C ALA A 76 -3.55 -19.86 -3.34
N THR A 77 -4.60 -19.33 -3.96
CA THR A 77 -4.51 -18.41 -5.10
C THR A 77 -4.70 -16.97 -4.67
N VAL A 78 -4.19 -16.03 -5.48
CA VAL A 78 -4.40 -14.60 -5.23
C VAL A 78 -5.89 -14.28 -5.20
N ASP A 79 -6.68 -14.81 -6.13
CA ASP A 79 -8.12 -14.55 -6.19
C ASP A 79 -8.87 -15.10 -4.97
N ALA A 80 -8.61 -16.35 -4.57
CA ALA A 80 -9.29 -16.96 -3.42
C ALA A 80 -8.98 -16.21 -2.11
N ILE A 81 -7.74 -15.79 -1.92
CA ILE A 81 -7.36 -14.98 -0.75
C ILE A 81 -7.95 -13.57 -0.87
N THR A 82 -7.97 -12.98 -2.06
CA THR A 82 -8.58 -11.65 -2.31
C THR A 82 -10.03 -11.63 -1.88
N ASP A 83 -10.83 -12.60 -2.33
CA ASP A 83 -12.27 -12.63 -2.03
C ASP A 83 -12.52 -12.77 -0.52
N GLY A 84 -11.75 -13.60 0.16
CA GLY A 84 -11.81 -13.77 1.61
C GLY A 84 -11.41 -12.54 2.43
N LEU A 85 -10.31 -11.91 2.04
CA LEU A 85 -9.84 -10.67 2.66
C LEU A 85 -10.82 -9.53 2.38
N GLU A 86 -11.36 -9.40 1.17
CA GLU A 86 -12.38 -8.40 0.84
C GLU A 86 -13.63 -8.58 1.70
N GLN A 87 -14.16 -9.80 1.81
CA GLN A 87 -15.31 -10.08 2.67
C GLN A 87 -15.03 -9.69 4.11
N THR A 88 -13.85 -10.03 4.62
CA THR A 88 -13.42 -9.70 5.99
C THR A 88 -13.33 -8.17 6.18
N MET A 89 -12.72 -7.46 5.23
CA MET A 89 -12.59 -5.99 5.27
C MET A 89 -13.95 -5.28 5.20
N ASN A 90 -14.89 -5.77 4.38
CA ASN A 90 -16.24 -5.21 4.27
C ASN A 90 -17.08 -5.43 5.54
N ALA A 91 -16.74 -6.43 6.35
CA ALA A 91 -17.39 -6.69 7.63
C ALA A 91 -16.76 -5.90 8.81
N MET A 92 -15.61 -5.24 8.60
CA MET A 92 -14.97 -4.43 9.64
C MET A 92 -15.76 -3.15 9.91
N PRO A 93 -15.78 -2.66 11.16
CA PRO A 93 -16.14 -1.28 11.45
C PRO A 93 -15.28 -0.33 10.61
N GLU A 94 -15.87 0.74 10.10
CA GLU A 94 -15.16 1.71 9.24
C GLU A 94 -13.89 2.24 9.91
N GLU A 95 -13.95 2.54 11.20
CA GLU A 95 -12.79 3.03 11.96
C GLU A 95 -11.60 2.06 11.98
N ASP A 96 -11.86 0.75 11.93
CA ASP A 96 -10.82 -0.27 11.89
C ASP A 96 -10.34 -0.52 10.48
N LEU A 97 -11.24 -0.53 9.50
CA LEU A 97 -10.91 -0.62 8.08
C LEU A 97 -9.94 0.50 7.67
N LEU A 98 -10.18 1.73 8.12
CA LEU A 98 -9.34 2.89 7.80
C LEU A 98 -7.95 2.83 8.47
N LYS A 99 -7.75 1.97 9.48
CA LYS A 99 -6.43 1.70 10.10
C LYS A 99 -5.62 0.67 9.30
N ILE A 100 -6.25 -0.10 8.41
CA ILE A 100 -5.57 -1.13 7.61
C ILE A 100 -4.55 -0.50 6.66
N SER A 101 -4.95 0.49 5.88
CA SER A 101 -4.06 1.11 4.90
C SER A 101 -4.50 2.52 4.53
N ARG A 102 -3.51 3.43 4.42
CA ARG A 102 -3.73 4.80 3.91
C ARG A 102 -4.09 4.85 2.42
N HIS A 103 -3.92 3.74 1.68
CA HIS A 103 -4.45 3.65 0.31
C HIS A 103 -5.99 3.71 0.27
N LEU A 104 -6.69 3.21 1.30
CA LEU A 104 -8.15 3.23 1.33
C LEU A 104 -8.71 4.65 1.39
N THR A 105 -7.98 5.56 2.04
CA THR A 105 -8.34 6.97 2.12
C THR A 105 -7.72 7.82 1.01
N GLY A 106 -6.91 7.26 0.10
CA GLY A 106 -6.17 8.05 -0.89
C GLY A 106 -5.04 8.91 -0.31
N ARG A 107 -4.61 8.62 0.92
CA ARG A 107 -3.48 9.28 1.61
C ARG A 107 -2.18 8.48 1.50
N ALA A 108 -2.05 7.65 0.47
CA ALA A 108 -0.81 6.96 0.14
C ALA A 108 -0.67 6.71 -1.36
N PHE A 109 0.58 6.62 -1.80
CA PHE A 109 0.94 6.18 -3.14
C PHE A 109 2.24 5.37 -3.11
N ASP A 110 2.39 4.46 -4.06
CA ASP A 110 3.60 3.67 -4.24
C ASP A 110 4.39 4.14 -5.46
N ILE A 111 5.70 4.18 -5.34
CA ILE A 111 6.63 4.57 -6.40
C ILE A 111 7.42 3.33 -6.84
N ARG A 112 7.64 3.17 -8.15
CA ARG A 112 8.56 2.15 -8.65
C ARG A 112 9.98 2.48 -8.18
N PRO A 113 10.65 1.59 -7.41
CA PRO A 113 12.03 1.83 -7.00
C PRO A 113 12.95 1.97 -8.21
N VAL A 114 13.89 2.89 -8.13
CA VAL A 114 14.94 3.10 -9.15
C VAL A 114 16.32 2.99 -8.53
N ILE A 115 17.32 2.58 -9.32
CA ILE A 115 18.72 2.48 -8.88
C ILE A 115 19.40 3.85 -8.97
N LEU A 116 19.26 4.50 -10.13
CA LEU A 116 19.86 5.80 -10.40
C LEU A 116 19.26 6.86 -9.48
N ASN A 117 20.13 7.64 -8.82
CA ASN A 117 19.76 8.72 -7.89
C ASN A 117 18.90 8.28 -6.69
N SER A 118 18.80 6.98 -6.41
CA SER A 118 17.91 6.43 -5.38
C SER A 118 18.03 7.11 -4.02
N LYS A 119 19.27 7.38 -3.57
CA LYS A 119 19.55 8.07 -2.30
C LYS A 119 18.99 9.50 -2.28
N VAL A 120 19.12 10.24 -3.38
CA VAL A 120 18.65 11.62 -3.48
C VAL A 120 17.13 11.64 -3.55
N ILE A 121 16.53 10.77 -4.37
CA ILE A 121 15.08 10.66 -4.50
C ILE A 121 14.44 10.29 -3.16
N LYS A 122 14.98 9.31 -2.44
CA LYS A 122 14.51 8.96 -1.09
C LYS A 122 14.62 10.14 -0.11
N ALA A 123 15.70 10.91 -0.18
CA ALA A 123 15.86 12.10 0.65
C ALA A 123 14.84 13.20 0.31
N ASP A 124 14.43 13.32 -0.95
CA ASP A 124 13.37 14.24 -1.36
C ASP A 124 11.99 13.74 -0.95
N ILE A 125 11.73 12.44 -1.06
CA ILE A 125 10.48 11.82 -0.57
C ILE A 125 10.30 12.11 0.92
N LEU A 126 11.36 11.96 1.73
CA LEU A 126 11.34 12.24 3.17
C LEU A 126 11.04 13.71 3.52
N LYS A 127 11.15 14.63 2.56
CA LYS A 127 10.85 16.06 2.74
C LYS A 127 9.48 16.46 2.20
N LEU A 128 8.70 15.52 1.65
CA LEU A 128 7.41 15.84 1.06
C LEU A 128 6.45 16.43 2.10
N PRO A 129 5.67 17.46 1.73
CA PRO A 129 4.74 18.10 2.65
C PRO A 129 3.68 17.11 3.13
N GLY A 130 3.44 17.09 4.45
CA GLY A 130 2.43 16.24 5.07
C GLY A 130 2.79 14.75 5.14
N LEU A 131 4.01 14.36 4.78
CA LEU A 131 4.48 12.99 4.89
C LEU A 131 4.37 12.53 6.34
N HIS A 132 3.67 11.43 6.55
CA HIS A 132 3.59 10.75 7.84
C HIS A 132 4.69 9.69 7.97
N ARG A 133 4.87 8.88 6.93
CA ARG A 133 5.85 7.80 6.90
C ARG A 133 6.24 7.48 5.47
N PHE A 134 7.52 7.18 5.29
CA PHE A 134 8.06 6.57 4.08
C PHE A 134 8.67 5.22 4.44
N LEU A 135 8.32 4.19 3.69
CA LEU A 135 8.94 2.88 3.74
C LEU A 135 9.67 2.69 2.41
N ASP A 136 10.96 2.35 2.46
CA ASP A 136 11.72 1.93 1.28
C ASP A 136 11.86 0.40 1.19
N HIS A 137 11.36 -0.30 2.21
CA HIS A 137 11.16 -1.74 2.26
C HIS A 137 9.83 -2.05 2.98
N GLU A 138 9.07 -3.02 2.48
CA GLU A 138 7.86 -3.53 3.12
C GLU A 138 7.90 -5.08 3.08
N GLY A 139 7.75 -5.73 4.23
CA GLY A 139 7.79 -7.19 4.34
C GLY A 139 9.06 -7.86 3.76
N GLY A 140 10.21 -7.17 3.80
CA GLY A 140 11.49 -7.67 3.25
C GLY A 140 11.77 -7.31 1.78
N HIS A 141 10.87 -6.61 1.09
CA HIS A 141 11.02 -6.25 -0.32
C HIS A 141 11.16 -4.75 -0.52
N VAL A 142 11.98 -4.35 -1.49
CA VAL A 142 12.11 -2.94 -1.87
C VAL A 142 10.77 -2.46 -2.45
N ARG A 143 10.10 -1.61 -1.68
CA ARG A 143 8.87 -0.91 -2.06
C ARG A 143 8.98 0.50 -1.56
N TRP A 144 8.70 1.48 -2.42
CA TRP A 144 8.73 2.87 -2.01
C TRP A 144 7.29 3.31 -1.76
N HIS A 145 6.88 3.18 -0.51
CA HIS A 145 5.55 3.51 -0.04
C HIS A 145 5.57 4.82 0.73
N ALA A 146 4.84 5.82 0.26
CA ALA A 146 4.69 7.10 0.95
C ALA A 146 3.25 7.25 1.44
N GLN A 147 3.10 7.50 2.74
CA GLN A 147 1.80 7.76 3.36
C GLN A 147 1.79 9.09 4.11
N PHE A 148 0.62 9.73 4.14
CA PHE A 148 0.39 11.10 4.59
C PHE A 148 -0.64 11.13 5.72
N SER A 149 -0.56 12.16 6.59
CA SER A 149 -1.50 12.37 7.70
C SER A 149 -2.84 12.92 7.20
#